data_AF-A0A956AMI5-F1
#
_entry.id   AF-A0A956AMI5-F1
#
_cell.length_a   1.000
_cell.length_b   1.000
_cell.length_c   1.000
_cell.angle_alpha   90.00
_cell.angle_beta   90.00
_cell.angle_gamma   90.00
#
_symmetry.space_group_name_H-M   'P 1'
#
loop_
_entity.id
_entity.type
_entity.pdbx_description
1 polymer ?
#
loop_
_entity_poly.entity_id
_entity_poly.type
_entity_poly.pdbx_seq_one_letter_code
_entity_poly.pdbx_strand_id
1 'polypeptide(L)'
;MTRTAPTPRPARALRLCSTVAGLVAGLAGCGSPTPGPAHPAESERDGFTPESAWHACADTRSDYRRVAEYRCADGSVPLRGDMRAGGAARTGNIGAGPDGHILDRYEVPCPEGTVVLFVDLYHCDEENGPLTDAEIEQAMADLDVFLRAPEESSPAVLVRARRAFTQLGLGTPDCGHLLSYLVPPASEYPAWRSLGGIYVAGTMAALYEDRSLLTPGLDPAVRAGVEGAALRRGALLMVHHYRRLVAAGYTDLRHPQLERLAAISEEQLGEEIDGQLAACTLEALMPGTRVVQRD
;
A
#
# COMPACT_ATOMS: atom_id res chain seq x y z
N MET A 1 -6.79 -33.77 43.19
CA MET A 1 -6.62 -34.21 41.79
C MET A 1 -6.89 -33.01 40.89
N THR A 2 -5.85 -32.24 40.58
CA THR A 2 -5.94 -30.98 39.83
C THR A 2 -5.13 -31.17 38.55
N ARG A 3 -5.82 -31.24 37.40
CA ARG A 3 -5.19 -31.31 36.08
C ARG A 3 -4.82 -29.91 35.62
N THR A 4 -3.52 -29.66 35.55
CA THR A 4 -2.92 -28.49 34.91
C THR A 4 -3.05 -28.63 33.39
N ALA A 5 -3.63 -27.63 32.72
CA ALA A 5 -3.68 -27.56 31.26
C ALA A 5 -2.29 -27.20 30.68
N PRO A 6 -1.90 -27.75 29.52
CA PRO A 6 -0.61 -27.46 28.91
C PRO A 6 -0.64 -26.13 28.14
N THR A 7 0.38 -25.31 28.37
CA THR A 7 0.70 -24.09 27.60
C THR A 7 1.12 -24.43 26.15
N PRO A 8 0.69 -23.65 25.14
CA PRO A 8 1.12 -23.85 23.76
C PRO A 8 2.59 -23.42 23.57
N ARG A 9 3.35 -24.24 22.84
CA ARG A 9 4.75 -23.99 22.46
C ARG A 9 4.80 -23.08 21.23
N PRO A 10 5.80 -22.17 21.11
CA PRO A 10 6.02 -21.40 19.90
C PRO A 10 6.51 -22.28 18.75
N ALA A 11 5.96 -22.05 17.56
CA ALA A 11 6.33 -22.72 16.32
C ALA A 11 7.81 -22.46 15.99
N ARG A 12 8.56 -23.54 15.77
CA ARG A 12 9.97 -23.49 15.34
C ARG A 12 10.04 -23.28 13.82
N ALA A 13 10.95 -22.40 13.44
CA ALA A 13 11.40 -22.17 12.07
C ALA A 13 11.84 -23.48 11.38
N LEU A 14 11.31 -23.72 10.18
CA LEU A 14 11.80 -24.76 9.28
C LEU A 14 13.01 -24.22 8.52
N ARG A 15 14.21 -24.67 8.91
CA ARG A 15 15.39 -24.69 8.04
C ARG A 15 15.32 -25.95 7.19
N LEU A 16 15.36 -25.82 5.86
CA LEU A 16 15.81 -26.90 4.98
C LEU A 16 17.16 -26.50 4.37
N CYS A 17 18.18 -27.29 4.72
CA CYS A 17 19.45 -27.35 4.02
C CYS A 17 19.43 -28.51 3.02
N SER A 18 20.32 -28.38 2.03
CA SER A 18 21.10 -29.44 1.37
C SER A 18 20.77 -29.82 -0.09
N THR A 19 21.56 -29.18 -0.97
CA THR A 19 22.54 -29.76 -1.91
C THR A 19 22.13 -30.86 -2.90
N VAL A 20 22.39 -30.58 -4.19
CA VAL A 20 23.02 -31.53 -5.13
C VAL A 20 24.06 -30.79 -5.98
N ALA A 21 25.22 -31.42 -6.15
CA ALA A 21 26.40 -30.98 -6.89
C ALA A 21 26.51 -31.65 -8.28
N GLY A 22 27.32 -31.08 -9.17
CA GLY A 22 27.83 -31.71 -10.41
C GLY A 22 27.93 -30.70 -11.57
N LEU A 23 29.04 -29.98 -11.80
CA LEU A 23 30.32 -30.35 -12.45
C LEU A 23 30.22 -30.61 -13.96
N VAL A 24 30.62 -29.63 -14.79
CA VAL A 24 31.34 -29.84 -16.07
C VAL A 24 32.34 -28.69 -16.26
N ALA A 25 33.56 -29.07 -16.61
CA ALA A 25 34.71 -28.22 -16.87
C ALA A 25 34.87 -27.87 -18.37
N GLY A 26 35.51 -26.73 -18.61
CA GLY A 26 36.42 -26.53 -19.75
C GLY A 26 35.86 -25.79 -20.95
N LEU A 27 36.38 -24.58 -21.21
CA LEU A 27 37.27 -24.31 -22.34
C LEU A 27 37.94 -22.93 -22.15
N ALA A 28 39.27 -22.96 -22.22
CA ALA A 28 40.11 -21.78 -22.26
C ALA A 28 39.99 -21.09 -23.63
N GLY A 29 39.74 -19.79 -23.62
CA GLY A 29 39.79 -18.94 -24.81
C GLY A 29 40.52 -17.64 -24.48
N CYS A 30 41.75 -17.50 -25.01
CA CYS A 30 42.47 -16.23 -25.05
C CYS A 30 41.72 -15.27 -25.99
N GLY A 31 41.02 -14.29 -25.43
CA GLY A 31 40.41 -13.18 -26.16
C GLY A 31 41.05 -11.87 -25.73
N SER A 32 41.67 -11.15 -26.66
CA SER A 32 42.19 -9.80 -26.49
C SER A 32 41.12 -8.84 -25.93
N PRO A 33 41.51 -7.82 -25.14
CA PRO A 33 40.56 -6.90 -24.53
C PRO A 33 39.83 -6.12 -25.63
N THR A 34 38.55 -6.43 -25.81
CA THR A 34 37.64 -5.58 -26.56
C THR A 34 37.46 -4.30 -25.74
N PRO A 35 37.59 -3.10 -26.32
CA PRO A 35 37.20 -1.88 -25.62
C PRO A 35 35.72 -2.04 -25.29
N GLY A 36 35.41 -2.12 -23.98
CA GLY A 36 34.03 -2.17 -23.53
C GLY A 36 33.27 -0.96 -24.09
N PRO A 37 31.95 -1.09 -24.33
CA PRO A 37 31.14 0.06 -24.69
C PRO A 37 31.40 1.16 -23.67
N ALA A 38 31.74 2.35 -24.16
CA ALA A 38 31.93 3.53 -23.32
C ALA A 38 30.73 3.64 -22.38
N HIS A 39 31.00 3.68 -21.08
CA HIS A 39 29.98 3.98 -20.08
C HIS A 39 29.23 5.24 -20.52
N PRO A 40 27.88 5.28 -20.46
CA PRO A 40 27.19 6.54 -20.56
C PRO A 40 27.80 7.50 -19.53
N ALA A 41 28.07 8.72 -19.97
CA ALA A 41 28.75 9.74 -19.18
C ALA A 41 28.14 9.80 -17.77
N GLU A 42 28.99 9.86 -16.74
CA GLU A 42 28.60 9.94 -15.32
C GLU A 42 27.64 11.09 -14.99
N SER A 43 27.43 12.04 -15.92
CA SER A 43 26.57 13.21 -15.74
C SER A 43 25.06 12.96 -15.87
N GLU A 44 24.61 11.73 -16.12
CA GLU A 44 23.18 11.42 -16.34
C GLU A 44 22.66 10.25 -15.48
N ARG A 45 23.34 9.91 -14.37
CA ARG A 45 22.73 9.00 -13.41
C ARG A 45 21.89 9.82 -12.44
N ASP A 46 20.57 9.65 -12.52
CA ASP A 46 19.66 10.19 -11.51
C ASP A 46 20.14 9.74 -10.11
N GLY A 47 20.01 10.62 -9.14
CA GLY A 47 20.22 10.40 -7.72
C GLY A 47 21.64 10.69 -7.22
N PHE A 48 22.62 10.97 -8.08
CA PHE A 48 24.02 11.13 -7.65
C PHE A 48 24.43 12.57 -7.37
N THR A 49 23.62 13.54 -7.77
CA THR A 49 23.77 14.94 -7.37
C THR A 49 22.46 15.48 -6.82
N PRO A 50 22.49 16.59 -6.05
CA PRO A 50 21.26 17.25 -5.61
C PRO A 50 20.36 17.67 -6.79
N GLU A 51 20.95 18.04 -7.92
CA GLU A 51 20.23 18.48 -9.12
C GLU A 51 19.57 17.34 -9.90
N SER A 52 20.08 16.12 -9.73
CA SER A 52 19.51 14.92 -10.35
C SER A 52 18.81 14.02 -9.34
N ALA A 53 18.50 14.51 -8.14
CA ALA A 53 17.96 13.70 -7.04
C ALA A 53 16.81 12.79 -7.50
N TRP A 54 16.76 11.56 -7.00
CA TRP A 54 15.66 10.66 -7.33
C TRP A 54 14.36 11.20 -6.77
N HIS A 55 13.36 11.37 -7.62
CA HIS A 55 12.01 11.68 -7.19
C HIS A 55 11.36 10.41 -6.60
N ALA A 56 10.83 10.53 -5.39
CA ALA A 56 10.12 9.48 -4.68
C ALA A 56 8.91 10.08 -3.96
N CYS A 57 7.78 9.38 -3.95
CA CYS A 57 6.61 9.83 -3.21
C CYS A 57 6.65 9.44 -1.71
N ALA A 58 6.54 10.45 -0.85
CA ALA A 58 6.52 10.33 0.61
C ALA A 58 5.52 9.32 1.17
N ASP A 59 4.37 9.17 0.53
CA ASP A 59 3.26 8.35 1.02
C ASP A 59 3.49 6.83 0.86
N THR A 60 4.49 6.43 0.06
CA THR A 60 4.79 5.02 -0.19
C THR A 60 6.07 4.50 0.45
N ARG A 61 6.89 5.38 1.05
CA ARG A 61 8.29 5.06 1.43
C ARG A 61 9.06 4.38 0.28
N SER A 62 8.75 4.77 -0.96
CA SER A 62 9.41 4.23 -2.16
C SER A 62 10.90 4.54 -2.18
N ASP A 63 11.31 5.62 -1.51
CA ASP A 63 12.69 5.99 -1.24
C ASP A 63 13.50 4.85 -0.61
N TYR A 64 13.02 4.28 0.50
CA TYR A 64 13.75 3.21 1.21
C TYR A 64 13.89 1.96 0.36
N ARG A 65 12.85 1.62 -0.40
CA ARG A 65 12.89 0.46 -1.29
C ARG A 65 13.87 0.70 -2.44
N ARG A 66 13.81 1.87 -3.08
CA ARG A 66 14.68 2.20 -4.20
C ARG A 66 16.15 2.25 -3.77
N VAL A 67 16.44 2.82 -2.60
CA VAL A 67 17.78 2.78 -1.98
C VAL A 67 18.18 1.33 -1.66
N ALA A 68 17.28 0.52 -1.11
CA ALA A 68 17.58 -0.89 -0.79
C ALA A 68 17.85 -1.77 -2.03
N GLU A 69 17.27 -1.41 -3.17
CA GLU A 69 17.40 -2.09 -4.46
C GLU A 69 18.53 -1.53 -5.34
N TYR A 70 19.22 -0.48 -4.88
CA TYR A 70 20.32 0.13 -5.62
C TYR A 70 21.41 -0.89 -5.97
N ARG A 71 21.87 -0.83 -7.23
CA ARG A 71 22.92 -1.69 -7.78
C ARG A 71 24.21 -0.89 -7.93
N CYS A 72 25.28 -1.40 -7.33
CA CYS A 72 26.63 -0.88 -7.51
C CYS A 72 27.14 -1.12 -8.94
N ALA A 73 28.28 -0.53 -9.29
CA ALA A 73 28.85 -0.66 -10.63
C ALA A 73 29.18 -2.12 -11.00
N ASP A 74 29.49 -2.96 -10.01
CA ASP A 74 29.74 -4.40 -10.18
C ASP A 74 28.45 -5.26 -10.27
N GLY A 75 27.28 -4.63 -10.16
CA GLY A 75 25.97 -5.28 -10.18
C GLY A 75 25.50 -5.83 -8.83
N SER A 76 26.31 -5.71 -7.77
CA SER A 76 25.91 -6.10 -6.42
C SER A 76 24.79 -5.21 -5.87
N VAL A 77 23.99 -5.77 -4.94
CA VAL A 77 22.92 -5.06 -4.22
C VAL A 77 23.25 -5.13 -2.73
N PRO A 78 24.03 -4.18 -2.17
CA PRO A 78 24.59 -4.29 -0.81
C PRO A 78 23.52 -4.40 0.28
N LEU A 79 22.39 -3.70 0.07
CA LEU A 79 21.26 -3.68 1.00
C LEU A 79 20.25 -4.80 0.74
N ARG A 80 20.47 -5.63 -0.30
CA ARG A 80 19.71 -6.84 -0.64
C ARG A 80 18.20 -6.64 -0.76
N GLY A 81 17.73 -5.44 -1.11
CA GLY A 81 16.30 -5.10 -1.13
C GLY A 81 15.65 -5.01 0.26
N ASP A 82 16.42 -5.07 1.36
CA ASP A 82 15.88 -4.89 2.71
C ASP A 82 15.54 -3.41 2.94
N MET A 83 14.24 -3.10 2.91
CA MET A 83 13.74 -1.74 3.15
C MET A 83 14.20 -1.13 4.48
N ARG A 84 14.40 -1.95 5.53
CA ARG A 84 14.92 -1.42 6.81
C ARG A 84 16.36 -0.96 6.67
N ALA A 85 17.17 -1.71 5.92
CA ALA A 85 18.54 -1.34 5.60
C ALA A 85 18.58 -0.09 4.70
N GLY A 86 17.66 0.01 3.73
CA GLY A 86 17.46 1.22 2.91
C GLY A 86 17.17 2.47 3.75
N GLY A 87 16.22 2.38 4.69
CA GLY A 87 15.94 3.48 5.61
C GLY A 87 17.11 3.81 6.55
N ALA A 88 17.85 2.80 7.00
CA ALA A 88 19.03 2.99 7.85
C ALA A 88 20.23 3.63 7.13
N ALA A 89 20.26 3.57 5.79
CA ALA A 89 21.27 4.24 4.98
C ALA A 89 21.09 5.77 4.90
N ARG A 90 19.97 6.31 5.38
CA ARG A 90 19.73 7.76 5.42
C ARG A 90 20.66 8.43 6.42
N THR A 91 21.43 9.41 5.95
CA THR A 91 22.38 10.19 6.75
C THR A 91 21.85 11.55 7.18
N GLY A 92 20.75 12.01 6.59
CA GLY A 92 20.09 13.27 6.94
C GLY A 92 19.41 13.91 5.74
N ASN A 93 19.01 15.18 5.90
CA ASN A 93 18.61 16.05 4.79
C ASN A 93 19.71 17.06 4.50
N ILE A 94 19.82 17.51 3.25
CA ILE A 94 20.82 18.50 2.81
C ILE A 94 20.21 19.89 2.53
N GLY A 95 18.95 20.09 2.92
CA GLY A 95 18.19 21.31 2.63
C GLY A 95 17.40 21.21 1.32
N ALA A 96 17.00 22.37 0.81
CA ALA A 96 16.17 22.47 -0.38
C ALA A 96 16.97 22.19 -1.67
N GLY A 97 16.41 21.37 -2.55
CA GLY A 97 16.88 21.12 -3.91
C GLY A 97 16.48 22.22 -4.89
N PRO A 98 16.74 22.02 -6.20
CA PRO A 98 16.47 23.02 -7.24
C PRO A 98 14.99 23.45 -7.36
N ASP A 99 14.08 22.55 -7.01
CA ASP A 99 12.62 22.76 -7.02
C ASP A 99 12.09 23.29 -5.68
N GLY A 100 12.96 23.49 -4.68
CA GLY A 100 12.61 23.96 -3.35
C GLY A 100 12.20 22.88 -2.36
N HIS A 101 12.15 21.61 -2.77
CA HIS A 101 11.84 20.48 -1.90
C HIS A 101 13.04 20.00 -1.10
N ILE A 102 12.79 19.39 0.07
CA ILE A 102 13.88 18.90 0.92
C ILE A 102 14.45 17.61 0.34
N LEU A 103 15.76 17.60 0.09
CA LEU A 103 16.47 16.41 -0.37
C LEU A 103 17.06 15.62 0.80
N ASP A 104 16.82 14.31 0.79
CA ASP A 104 17.40 13.36 1.71
C ASP A 104 18.66 12.72 1.13
N ARG A 105 19.69 12.57 1.97
CA ARG A 105 20.98 11.99 1.59
C ARG A 105 21.13 10.60 2.17
N TYR A 106 21.48 9.66 1.31
CA TYR A 106 21.72 8.25 1.65
C TYR A 106 23.17 7.87 1.33
N GLU A 107 23.72 6.94 2.10
CA GLU A 107 25.03 6.34 1.88
C GLU A 107 24.91 4.82 1.72
N VAL A 108 25.22 4.30 0.53
CA VAL A 108 25.18 2.88 0.21
C VAL A 108 26.60 2.31 0.12
N PRO A 109 26.94 1.27 0.90
CA PRO A 109 28.28 0.70 0.89
C PRO A 109 28.48 -0.21 -0.32
N CYS A 110 29.04 0.31 -1.41
CA CYS A 110 29.42 -0.48 -2.58
C CYS A 110 30.87 -1.01 -2.47
N PRO A 111 31.22 -2.09 -3.18
CA PRO A 111 32.58 -2.62 -3.22
C PRO A 111 33.64 -1.62 -3.70
N GLU A 112 33.27 -0.73 -4.62
CA GLU A 112 34.10 0.37 -5.13
C GLU A 112 34.23 1.56 -4.17
N GLY A 113 33.43 1.60 -3.11
CA GLY A 113 33.37 2.71 -2.16
C GLY A 113 31.94 3.05 -1.74
N THR A 114 31.80 3.98 -0.79
CA THR A 114 30.47 4.47 -0.40
C THR A 114 29.91 5.34 -1.52
N VAL A 115 28.73 4.97 -2.02
CA VAL A 115 27.96 5.77 -2.98
C VAL A 115 27.00 6.66 -2.21
N VAL A 116 26.99 7.95 -2.57
CA VAL A 116 26.05 8.93 -2.03
C VAL A 116 24.88 9.05 -3.00
N LEU A 117 23.67 8.93 -2.46
CA LEU A 117 22.43 9.11 -3.22
C LEU A 117 21.62 10.25 -2.60
N PHE A 118 20.98 11.04 -3.45
CA PHE A 118 20.05 12.10 -3.10
C PHE A 118 18.67 11.71 -3.56
N VAL A 119 17.70 11.81 -2.65
CA VAL A 119 16.29 11.48 -2.92
C VAL A 119 15.44 12.67 -2.54
N ASP A 120 14.65 13.15 -3.49
CA ASP A 120 13.57 14.06 -3.24
C ASP A 120 12.31 13.29 -2.90
N LEU A 121 11.96 13.29 -1.61
CA LEU A 121 10.75 12.61 -1.13
C LEU A 121 9.46 13.41 -1.37
N TYR A 122 9.58 14.67 -1.79
CA TYR A 122 8.47 15.62 -1.88
C TYR A 122 8.13 15.96 -3.33
N HIS A 123 8.98 15.60 -4.29
CA HIS A 123 8.69 15.67 -5.71
C HIS A 123 7.72 14.57 -6.13
N CYS A 124 6.42 14.88 -6.08
CA CYS A 124 5.34 13.95 -6.42
C CYS A 124 4.70 14.25 -7.79
N ASP A 125 5.17 15.28 -8.51
CA ASP A 125 4.44 15.82 -9.67
C ASP A 125 4.32 14.83 -10.84
N GLU A 126 5.34 13.99 -11.06
CA GLU A 126 5.33 12.91 -12.05
C GLU A 126 4.43 11.73 -11.63
N GLU A 127 4.34 11.46 -10.33
CA GLU A 127 3.39 10.50 -9.74
C GLU A 127 1.99 11.11 -9.48
N ASN A 128 1.76 12.37 -9.82
CA ASN A 128 0.47 13.06 -9.70
C ASN A 128 -0.22 13.30 -11.06
N GLY A 129 0.43 12.94 -12.18
CA GLY A 129 -0.20 12.99 -13.51
C GLY A 129 -1.44 12.08 -13.64
N PRO A 130 -2.16 12.12 -14.77
CA PRO A 130 -3.14 11.07 -15.05
C PRO A 130 -2.42 9.72 -15.25
N LEU A 131 -2.93 8.67 -14.60
CA LEU A 131 -2.56 7.29 -14.89
C LEU A 131 -3.02 6.91 -16.30
N THR A 132 -2.21 6.13 -17.00
CA THR A 132 -2.61 5.42 -18.22
C THR A 132 -3.62 4.31 -17.90
N ASP A 133 -4.37 3.84 -18.91
CA ASP A 133 -5.32 2.73 -18.73
C ASP A 133 -4.64 1.46 -18.19
N ALA A 134 -3.42 1.16 -18.66
CA ALA A 134 -2.64 0.02 -18.18
C ALA A 134 -2.22 0.17 -16.71
N GLU A 135 -1.87 1.38 -16.27
CA GLU A 135 -1.54 1.64 -14.87
C GLU A 135 -2.78 1.57 -13.97
N ILE A 136 -3.95 2.02 -14.47
CA ILE A 136 -5.22 1.82 -13.77
C ILE A 136 -5.51 0.33 -13.61
N GLU A 137 -5.43 -0.46 -14.69
CA GLU A 137 -5.66 -1.91 -14.64
C GLU A 137 -4.70 -2.60 -13.66
N GLN A 138 -3.42 -2.24 -13.69
CA GLN A 138 -2.44 -2.78 -12.74
C GLN A 138 -2.73 -2.36 -11.29
N ALA A 139 -3.10 -1.10 -11.04
CA ALA A 139 -3.44 -0.62 -9.70
C ALA A 139 -4.63 -1.41 -9.11
N MET A 140 -5.60 -1.77 -9.94
CA MET A 140 -6.78 -2.53 -9.56
C MET A 140 -6.44 -4.00 -9.26
N ALA A 141 -5.59 -4.61 -10.09
CA ALA A 141 -5.08 -5.96 -9.85
C ALA A 141 -4.24 -6.05 -8.55
N ASP A 142 -3.35 -5.08 -8.33
CA ASP A 142 -2.56 -4.98 -7.11
C ASP A 142 -3.45 -4.85 -5.86
N LEU A 143 -4.53 -4.07 -5.97
CA LEU A 143 -5.46 -3.85 -4.87
C LEU A 143 -6.24 -5.12 -4.51
N ASP A 144 -6.66 -5.90 -5.50
CA ASP A 144 -7.31 -7.19 -5.26
C ASP A 144 -6.38 -8.18 -4.52
N VAL A 145 -5.09 -8.17 -4.83
CA VAL A 145 -4.07 -8.90 -4.05
C VAL A 145 -3.98 -8.34 -2.63
N PHE A 146 -3.91 -7.01 -2.48
CA PHE A 146 -3.87 -6.35 -1.17
C PHE A 146 -5.07 -6.71 -0.30
N LEU A 147 -6.29 -6.75 -0.85
CA LEU A 147 -7.50 -7.05 -0.06
C LEU A 147 -7.49 -8.48 0.51
N ARG A 148 -6.80 -9.42 -0.14
CA ARG A 148 -6.66 -10.82 0.32
C ARG A 148 -5.53 -10.99 1.34
N ALA A 149 -4.39 -10.36 1.07
CA ALA A 149 -3.16 -10.50 1.85
C ALA A 149 -2.46 -9.14 2.04
N PRO A 150 -3.06 -8.21 2.82
CA PRO A 150 -2.51 -6.87 3.00
C PRO A 150 -1.18 -6.90 3.76
N GLU A 151 -0.96 -7.88 4.63
CA GLU A 151 0.31 -8.09 5.34
C GLU A 151 1.49 -8.44 4.42
N GLU A 152 1.23 -8.94 3.21
CA GLU A 152 2.24 -9.26 2.20
C GLU A 152 2.40 -8.13 1.16
N SER A 153 1.58 -7.08 1.26
CA SER A 153 1.45 -6.07 0.23
C SER A 153 2.15 -4.75 0.58
N SER A 154 2.59 -4.04 -0.45
CA SER A 154 3.20 -2.72 -0.28
C SER A 154 2.14 -1.64 0.01
N PRO A 155 2.37 -0.70 0.95
CA PRO A 155 1.51 0.47 1.11
C PRO A 155 1.32 1.29 -0.18
N ALA A 156 2.30 1.22 -1.10
CA ALA A 156 2.22 1.84 -2.42
C ALA A 156 1.03 1.40 -3.27
N VAL A 157 0.52 0.18 -3.06
CA VAL A 157 -0.68 -0.31 -3.75
C VAL A 157 -1.88 0.59 -3.48
N LEU A 158 -1.97 1.09 -2.25
CA LEU A 158 -3.09 1.88 -1.76
C LEU A 158 -3.11 3.28 -2.35
N VAL A 159 -1.93 3.86 -2.51
CA VAL A 159 -1.73 5.16 -3.15
C VAL A 159 -2.13 5.09 -4.62
N ARG A 160 -1.62 4.08 -5.35
CA ARG A 160 -1.97 3.85 -6.76
C ARG A 160 -3.47 3.61 -6.94
N ALA A 161 -4.07 2.76 -6.11
CA ALA A 161 -5.50 2.52 -6.11
C ALA A 161 -6.31 3.81 -5.90
N ARG A 162 -5.94 4.62 -4.89
CA ARG A 162 -6.62 5.90 -4.61
C ARG A 162 -6.52 6.88 -5.77
N ARG A 163 -5.37 6.95 -6.44
CA ARG A 163 -5.19 7.79 -7.64
C ARG A 163 -6.06 7.30 -8.79
N ALA A 164 -6.08 5.99 -9.05
CA ALA A 164 -6.96 5.38 -10.04
C ALA A 164 -8.44 5.70 -9.76
N PHE A 165 -8.88 5.55 -8.51
CA PHE A 165 -10.23 5.92 -8.10
C PHE A 165 -10.57 7.38 -8.34
N THR A 166 -9.67 8.27 -7.93
CA THR A 166 -9.86 9.72 -8.11
C THR A 166 -10.02 10.06 -9.60
N GLN A 167 -9.15 9.50 -10.45
CA GLN A 167 -9.20 9.72 -11.89
C GLN A 167 -10.45 9.13 -12.55
N LEU A 168 -10.93 7.99 -12.05
CA LEU A 168 -12.16 7.36 -12.50
C LEU A 168 -13.43 8.04 -11.94
N GLY A 169 -13.30 9.04 -11.07
CA GLY A 169 -14.42 9.66 -10.37
C GLY A 169 -15.10 8.71 -9.37
N LEU A 170 -14.40 7.65 -8.95
CA LEU A 170 -14.82 6.71 -7.92
C LEU A 170 -14.43 7.29 -6.56
N GLY A 171 -15.23 8.21 -6.03
CA GLY A 171 -15.05 8.67 -4.65
C GLY A 171 -15.45 7.59 -3.65
N THR A 172 -14.96 7.70 -2.41
CA THR A 172 -15.76 7.19 -1.29
C THR A 172 -17.13 7.86 -1.38
N PRO A 173 -18.24 7.11 -1.47
CA PRO A 173 -19.58 7.69 -1.40
C PRO A 173 -19.66 8.63 -0.20
N ASP A 174 -20.44 9.71 -0.31
CA ASP A 174 -20.65 10.69 0.76
C ASP A 174 -21.50 10.05 1.87
N CYS A 175 -20.89 9.06 2.51
CA CYS A 175 -21.48 8.09 3.42
C CYS A 175 -20.65 8.16 4.70
N GLY A 176 -20.47 9.39 5.19
CA GLY A 176 -19.68 9.72 6.37
C GLY A 176 -20.18 8.98 7.61
N HIS A 177 -21.46 8.63 7.67
CA HIS A 177 -22.06 7.80 8.71
C HIS A 177 -21.46 6.39 8.75
N LEU A 178 -21.44 5.68 7.62
CA LEU A 178 -20.84 4.34 7.56
C LEU A 178 -19.35 4.38 7.92
N LEU A 179 -18.60 5.34 7.37
CA LEU A 179 -17.18 5.47 7.69
C LEU A 179 -16.96 5.79 9.17
N SER A 180 -17.75 6.68 9.77
CA SER A 180 -17.65 7.01 11.20
C SER A 180 -18.07 5.84 12.09
N TYR A 181 -18.99 5.00 11.61
CA TYR A 181 -19.43 3.77 12.28
C TYR A 181 -18.35 2.69 12.29
N LEU A 182 -17.67 2.51 11.16
CA LEU A 182 -16.67 1.47 10.97
C LEU A 182 -15.28 1.85 11.48
N VAL A 183 -14.96 3.13 11.40
CA VAL A 183 -13.59 3.62 11.52
C VAL A 183 -13.49 4.68 12.61
N PRO A 184 -12.53 4.54 13.56
CA PRO A 184 -12.29 5.56 14.56
C PRO A 184 -11.94 6.93 13.94
N PRO A 185 -12.10 8.02 14.72
CA PRO A 185 -11.69 9.35 14.28
C PRO A 185 -10.22 9.39 13.87
N ALA A 186 -9.90 10.17 12.82
CA ALA A 186 -8.52 10.33 12.33
C ALA A 186 -7.57 10.82 13.42
N SER A 187 -8.07 11.65 14.33
CA SER A 187 -7.34 12.22 15.47
C SER A 187 -6.91 11.16 16.49
N GLU A 188 -7.62 10.05 16.56
CA GLU A 188 -7.37 8.97 17.51
C GLU A 188 -6.62 7.81 16.86
N TYR A 189 -6.92 7.52 15.58
CA TYR A 189 -6.43 6.32 14.92
C TYR A 189 -6.19 6.51 13.40
N PRO A 190 -5.22 7.35 13.01
CA PRO A 190 -5.03 7.75 11.61
C PRO A 190 -4.69 6.59 10.68
N ALA A 191 -3.87 5.63 11.12
CA ALA A 191 -3.48 4.48 10.30
C ALA A 191 -4.67 3.57 9.96
N TRP A 192 -5.56 3.32 10.94
CA TRP A 192 -6.76 2.52 10.71
C TRP A 192 -7.77 3.25 9.84
N ARG A 193 -7.83 4.59 9.93
CA ARG A 193 -8.71 5.37 9.08
C ARG A 193 -8.36 5.31 7.62
N SER A 194 -7.06 5.39 7.31
CA SER A 194 -6.59 5.13 5.96
C SER A 194 -6.99 3.73 5.51
N LEU A 195 -6.75 2.71 6.34
CA LEU A 195 -7.06 1.31 6.02
C LEU A 195 -8.56 1.06 5.77
N GLY A 196 -9.45 1.61 6.61
CA GLY A 196 -10.89 1.49 6.42
C GLY A 196 -11.37 2.14 5.12
N GLY A 197 -10.85 3.33 4.79
CA GLY A 197 -11.11 3.99 3.50
C GLY A 197 -10.65 3.16 2.30
N ILE A 198 -9.55 2.44 2.45
CA ILE A 198 -9.01 1.53 1.43
C ILE A 198 -9.88 0.32 1.21
N TYR A 199 -10.37 -0.35 2.27
CA TYR A 199 -11.23 -1.52 2.09
C TYR A 199 -12.53 -1.14 1.39
N VAL A 200 -13.10 -0.01 1.79
CA VAL A 200 -14.30 0.57 1.18
C VAL A 200 -14.04 0.91 -0.30
N ALA A 201 -12.98 1.67 -0.59
CA ALA A 201 -12.63 2.05 -1.95
C ALA A 201 -12.24 0.84 -2.81
N GLY A 202 -11.54 -0.13 -2.22
CA GLY A 202 -11.12 -1.37 -2.87
C GLY A 202 -12.27 -2.29 -3.27
N THR A 203 -13.37 -2.29 -2.53
CA THR A 203 -14.58 -2.98 -2.98
C THR A 203 -15.37 -2.18 -4.01
N MET A 204 -15.30 -0.85 -4.00
CA MET A 204 -15.83 -0.02 -5.08
C MET A 204 -15.04 -0.24 -6.38
N ALA A 205 -13.76 -0.56 -6.26
CA ALA A 205 -12.90 -0.99 -7.35
C ALA A 205 -13.46 -2.18 -8.13
N ALA A 206 -14.06 -3.15 -7.45
CA ALA A 206 -14.66 -4.31 -8.10
C ALA A 206 -15.82 -3.91 -9.03
N LEU A 207 -16.43 -2.72 -8.84
CA LEU A 207 -17.40 -2.17 -9.78
C LEU A 207 -16.77 -1.76 -11.12
N TYR A 208 -15.46 -1.54 -11.17
CA TYR A 208 -14.73 -1.25 -12.41
C TYR A 208 -14.48 -2.50 -13.26
N GLU A 209 -14.37 -3.69 -12.65
CA GLU A 209 -14.34 -4.94 -13.44
C GLU A 209 -15.61 -5.06 -14.30
N ASP A 210 -16.73 -4.58 -13.78
CA ASP A 210 -17.98 -4.41 -14.53
C ASP A 210 -18.19 -2.95 -14.92
N ARG A 211 -17.36 -2.46 -15.86
CA ARG A 211 -17.41 -1.06 -16.38
C ARG A 211 -18.82 -0.60 -16.78
N SER A 212 -19.74 -1.52 -17.08
CA SER A 212 -21.14 -1.18 -17.40
C SER A 212 -21.87 -0.50 -16.23
N LEU A 213 -21.50 -0.82 -14.99
CA LEU A 213 -22.04 -0.25 -13.76
C LEU A 213 -21.53 1.17 -13.47
N LEU A 214 -20.50 1.62 -14.21
CA LEU A 214 -19.93 2.96 -14.10
C LEU A 214 -20.38 3.90 -15.22
N THR A 215 -21.27 3.43 -16.11
CA THR A 215 -21.68 4.17 -17.30
C THR A 215 -22.47 5.43 -16.91
N PRO A 216 -22.18 6.60 -17.50
CA PRO A 216 -23.02 7.79 -17.37
C PRO A 216 -24.47 7.49 -17.76
N GLY A 217 -25.44 7.91 -16.92
CA GLY A 217 -26.87 7.70 -17.16
C GLY A 217 -27.46 6.43 -16.53
N LEU A 218 -26.68 5.68 -15.74
CA LEU A 218 -27.23 4.64 -14.87
C LEU A 218 -28.27 5.27 -13.92
N ASP A 219 -29.39 4.57 -13.72
CA ASP A 219 -30.43 4.99 -12.79
C ASP A 219 -29.82 5.21 -11.37
N PRO A 220 -30.06 6.35 -10.71
CA PRO A 220 -29.46 6.66 -9.42
C PRO A 220 -29.75 5.63 -8.32
N ALA A 221 -30.94 5.00 -8.33
CA ALA A 221 -31.28 3.98 -7.34
C ALA A 221 -30.54 2.66 -7.62
N VAL A 222 -30.41 2.27 -8.89
CA VAL A 222 -29.57 1.13 -9.29
C VAL A 222 -28.12 1.36 -8.90
N ARG A 223 -27.58 2.56 -9.20
CA ARG A 223 -26.22 2.95 -8.81
C ARG A 223 -26.04 2.88 -7.29
N ALA A 224 -26.96 3.46 -6.52
CA ALA A 224 -26.90 3.43 -5.06
C ALA A 224 -26.95 2.01 -4.49
N GLY A 225 -27.72 1.10 -5.08
CA GLY A 225 -27.77 -0.30 -4.66
C GLY A 225 -26.45 -1.05 -4.92
N VAL A 226 -25.85 -0.83 -6.09
CA VAL A 226 -24.56 -1.42 -6.47
C VAL A 226 -23.43 -0.87 -5.58
N GLU A 227 -23.36 0.45 -5.41
CA GLU A 227 -22.40 1.09 -4.51
C GLU A 227 -22.61 0.63 -3.06
N GLY A 228 -23.85 0.52 -2.60
CA GLY A 228 -24.19 0.01 -1.27
C GLY A 228 -23.71 -1.43 -1.04
N ALA A 229 -23.89 -2.31 -2.02
CA ALA A 229 -23.39 -3.69 -1.94
C ALA A 229 -21.85 -3.76 -1.90
N ALA A 230 -21.17 -2.90 -2.66
CA ALA A 230 -19.71 -2.77 -2.60
C ALA A 230 -19.25 -2.26 -1.23
N LEU A 231 -19.83 -1.16 -0.75
CA LEU A 231 -19.57 -0.61 0.58
C LEU A 231 -19.77 -1.65 1.70
N ARG A 232 -20.86 -2.42 1.63
CA ARG A 232 -21.15 -3.51 2.58
C ARG A 232 -20.04 -4.54 2.60
N ARG A 233 -19.57 -4.96 1.42
CA ARG A 233 -18.47 -5.93 1.30
C ARG A 233 -17.17 -5.36 1.88
N GLY A 234 -16.84 -4.10 1.59
CA GLY A 234 -15.62 -3.45 2.09
C GLY A 234 -15.62 -3.36 3.61
N ALA A 235 -16.77 -2.99 4.20
CA ALA A 235 -16.97 -2.93 5.64
C ALA A 235 -16.74 -4.29 6.32
N LEU A 236 -17.32 -5.35 5.76
CA LEU A 236 -17.14 -6.72 6.28
C LEU A 236 -15.69 -7.17 6.18
N LEU A 237 -15.03 -6.94 5.04
CA LEU A 237 -13.61 -7.28 4.84
C LEU A 237 -12.71 -6.55 5.83
N MET A 238 -12.98 -5.27 6.11
CA MET A 238 -12.23 -4.49 7.09
C MET A 238 -12.31 -5.10 8.49
N VAL A 239 -13.51 -5.42 8.99
CA VAL A 239 -13.68 -6.03 10.32
C VAL A 239 -13.09 -7.44 10.36
N HIS A 240 -13.23 -8.21 9.27
CA HIS A 240 -12.58 -9.52 9.16
C HIS A 240 -11.06 -9.41 9.26
N HIS A 241 -10.46 -8.45 8.56
CA HIS A 241 -9.03 -8.20 8.61
C HIS A 241 -8.57 -7.78 10.01
N TYR A 242 -9.33 -6.91 10.69
CA TYR A 242 -9.08 -6.57 12.09
C TYR A 242 -9.03 -7.81 12.99
N ARG A 243 -10.05 -8.68 12.90
CA ARG A 243 -10.09 -9.94 13.67
C ARG A 243 -8.85 -10.80 13.43
N ARG A 244 -8.42 -10.92 12.17
CA ARG A 244 -7.19 -11.65 11.80
C ARG A 244 -5.95 -11.05 12.45
N LEU A 245 -5.77 -9.72 12.40
CA LEU A 245 -4.62 -9.04 12.99
C LEU A 245 -4.58 -9.20 14.52
N VAL A 246 -5.71 -9.04 15.20
CA VAL A 246 -5.77 -9.24 16.66
C VAL A 246 -5.47 -10.71 17.02
N ALA A 247 -5.98 -11.67 16.26
CA ALA A 247 -5.70 -13.10 16.46
C ALA A 247 -4.22 -13.45 16.22
N ALA A 248 -3.55 -12.73 15.31
CA ALA A 248 -2.12 -12.85 15.05
C ALA A 248 -1.23 -12.13 16.09
N GLY A 249 -1.83 -11.47 17.10
CA GLY A 249 -1.10 -10.86 18.21
C GLY A 249 -0.78 -9.38 18.03
N TYR A 250 -1.33 -8.70 17.01
CA TYR A 250 -1.17 -7.25 16.81
C TYR A 250 -2.07 -6.45 17.76
N THR A 251 -1.79 -6.54 19.06
CA THR A 251 -2.63 -5.94 20.12
C THR A 251 -2.57 -4.42 20.18
N ASP A 252 -1.54 -3.81 19.60
CA ASP A 252 -1.41 -2.35 19.55
C ASP A 252 -2.53 -1.71 18.72
N LEU A 253 -3.17 -2.48 17.83
CA LEU A 253 -4.26 -2.07 16.95
C LEU A 253 -5.62 -1.99 17.65
N ARG A 254 -5.70 -2.38 18.93
CA ARG A 254 -6.98 -2.49 19.63
C ARG A 254 -7.61 -1.12 19.86
N HIS A 255 -8.88 -1.02 19.47
CA HIS A 255 -9.68 0.18 19.70
C HIS A 255 -11.10 -0.21 20.14
N PRO A 256 -11.73 0.45 21.13
CA PRO A 256 -13.04 0.03 21.66
C PRO A 256 -14.13 -0.14 20.58
N GLN A 257 -14.15 0.76 19.59
CA GLN A 257 -15.08 0.67 18.46
C GLN A 257 -14.83 -0.57 17.59
N LEU A 258 -13.57 -0.88 17.28
CA LEU A 258 -13.23 -2.06 16.45
C LEU A 258 -13.44 -3.36 17.21
N GLU A 259 -13.14 -3.38 18.52
CA GLU A 259 -13.44 -4.50 19.40
C GLU A 259 -14.94 -4.78 19.46
N ARG A 260 -15.79 -3.73 19.56
CA ARG A 260 -17.25 -3.88 19.52
C ARG A 260 -17.70 -4.53 18.20
N LEU A 261 -17.25 -4.01 17.07
CA LEU A 261 -17.59 -4.56 15.74
C LEU A 261 -17.06 -5.99 15.56
N ALA A 262 -15.88 -6.28 16.10
CA ALA A 262 -15.27 -7.59 16.03
C ALA A 262 -15.99 -8.63 16.90
N ALA A 263 -16.64 -8.20 17.99
CA ALA A 263 -17.29 -9.07 18.97
C ALA A 263 -18.67 -9.60 18.54
N ILE A 264 -19.38 -8.91 17.64
CA ILE A 264 -20.70 -9.33 17.14
C ILE A 264 -20.57 -10.38 16.03
N SER A 265 -21.66 -11.11 15.74
CA SER A 265 -21.66 -12.07 14.64
C SER A 265 -21.54 -11.39 13.27
N GLU A 266 -21.17 -12.13 12.23
CA GLU A 266 -21.12 -11.59 10.86
C GLU A 266 -22.53 -11.17 10.37
N GLU A 267 -23.56 -11.91 10.76
CA GLU A 267 -24.96 -11.57 10.48
C GLU A 267 -25.36 -10.25 11.12
N GLN A 268 -25.10 -10.09 12.43
CA GLN A 268 -25.37 -8.86 13.16
C GLN A 268 -24.59 -7.67 12.59
N LEU A 269 -23.31 -7.88 12.25
CA LEU A 269 -22.50 -6.85 11.62
C LEU A 269 -23.08 -6.43 10.26
N GLY A 270 -23.57 -7.40 9.48
CA GLY A 270 -24.27 -7.14 8.22
C GLY A 270 -25.49 -6.27 8.42
N GLU A 271 -26.35 -6.59 9.39
CA GLU A 271 -27.56 -5.81 9.71
C GLU A 271 -27.23 -4.37 10.14
N GLU A 272 -26.21 -4.19 10.98
CA GLU A 272 -25.77 -2.86 11.40
C GLU A 272 -25.23 -2.03 10.22
N ILE A 273 -24.40 -2.65 9.36
CA ILE A 273 -23.89 -2.01 8.14
C ILE A 273 -25.04 -1.62 7.21
N ASP A 274 -26.01 -2.52 7.00
CA ASP A 274 -27.16 -2.28 6.14
C ASP A 274 -28.02 -1.12 6.68
N GLY A 275 -28.14 -0.99 8.00
CA GLY A 275 -28.77 0.16 8.66
C GLY A 275 -28.04 1.48 8.42
N GLN A 276 -26.70 1.48 8.47
CA GLN A 276 -25.89 2.66 8.17
C GLN A 276 -25.95 3.03 6.66
N LEU A 277 -25.97 2.02 5.78
CA LEU A 277 -26.09 2.20 4.34
C LEU A 277 -27.43 2.79 3.94
N ALA A 278 -28.53 2.35 4.57
CA ALA A 278 -29.85 2.92 4.33
C ALA A 278 -29.89 4.43 4.62
N ALA A 279 -29.21 4.88 5.69
CA ALA A 279 -29.06 6.30 5.98
C ALA A 279 -28.27 7.03 4.86
N CYS A 280 -27.17 6.45 4.40
CA CYS A 280 -26.39 7.02 3.28
C CYS A 280 -27.17 7.12 1.97
N THR A 281 -27.93 6.08 1.61
CA THR A 281 -28.76 6.09 0.40
C THR A 281 -29.82 7.20 0.48
N LEU A 282 -30.42 7.41 1.66
CA LEU A 282 -31.38 8.49 1.87
C LEU A 282 -30.73 9.88 1.72
N GLU A 283 -29.52 10.09 2.25
CA GLU A 283 -28.77 11.34 2.11
C GLU A 283 -28.40 11.62 0.65
N ALA A 284 -27.97 10.59 -0.10
CA ALA A 284 -27.64 10.69 -1.51
C ALA A 284 -28.86 11.03 -2.39
N LEU A 285 -30.04 10.49 -2.06
CA LEU A 285 -31.29 10.79 -2.76
C LEU A 285 -31.90 12.14 -2.37
N MET A 286 -31.50 12.73 -1.23
CA MET A 286 -32.02 14.00 -0.71
C MET A 286 -30.90 14.98 -0.34
N PRO A 287 -30.18 15.55 -1.33
CA PRO A 287 -29.04 16.43 -1.07
C PRO A 287 -29.41 17.59 -0.14
N GLY A 288 -28.60 17.79 0.91
CA GLY A 288 -28.81 18.85 1.92
C GLY A 288 -29.60 18.43 3.16
N THR A 289 -30.08 17.18 3.23
CA THR A 289 -30.74 16.63 4.43
C THR A 289 -29.78 15.68 5.14
N ARG A 290 -29.40 15.96 6.39
CA ARG A 290 -28.67 14.98 7.23
C ARG A 290 -29.66 14.09 7.97
N VAL A 291 -29.47 12.78 7.88
CA VAL A 291 -30.26 11.81 8.63
C VAL A 291 -29.65 11.67 10.02
N VAL A 292 -30.28 12.27 11.03
CA VAL A 292 -29.86 12.08 12.43
C VAL A 292 -30.43 10.74 12.91
N GLN A 293 -29.57 9.73 13.08
CA GLN A 293 -29.98 8.52 13.80
C GLN A 293 -30.30 8.91 15.26
N ARG A 294 -31.47 8.49 15.74
CA ARG A 294 -31.78 8.53 17.17
C ARG A 294 -31.11 7.33 17.81
N ASP A 295 -30.18 7.61 18.72
CA ASP A 295 -29.60 6.63 19.64
C ASP A 295 -30.66 5.93 20.50
#